data_AF-A0A530AB41-F1
#
_entry.id   AF-A0A530AB41-F1
#
_cell.length_a   1.000
_cell.length_b   1.000
_cell.length_c   1.000
_cell.angle_alpha   90.00
_cell.angle_beta   90.00
_cell.angle_gamma   90.00
#
_symmetry.space_group_name_H-M   'P 1'
#
loop_
_entity.id
_entity.type
_entity.pdbx_description
1 polymer ?
#
loop_
_entity_poly.entity_id
_entity_poly.type
_entity_poly.pdbx_seq_one_letter_code
_entity_poly.pdbx_strand_id
1 'polypeptide(L)' 'TLMDQAGLNIGYMSYNTTIPPLDKPEVRHALNQAIDREALIKSLFQDAGATPAENLIPPTMWSWDKDVKTDAY' A
#
# COMPACT_ATOMS: atom_id res chain seq x y z
N THR A 1 -19.92 -11.08 21.04
CA THR A 1 -18.54 -11.19 20.54
C THR A 1 -18.38 -10.17 19.45
N LEU A 2 -17.37 -9.29 19.53
CA LEU A 2 -17.06 -8.38 18.42
C LEU A 2 -16.49 -9.23 17.29
N MET A 3 -17.16 -9.24 16.14
CA MET A 3 -16.62 -9.91 14.95
C MET A 3 -15.56 -9.01 14.35
N ASP A 4 -14.31 -9.42 14.46
CA ASP A 4 -13.22 -8.83 13.70
C ASP A 4 -13.33 -9.28 12.24
N GLN A 5 -13.44 -8.33 11.32
CA GLN A 5 -13.63 -8.59 9.90
C GLN A 5 -12.65 -7.74 9.10
N ALA A 6 -11.94 -8.38 8.17
CA ALA A 6 -11.03 -7.69 7.26
C ALA A 6 -11.79 -6.57 6.51
N GLY A 7 -11.28 -5.35 6.63
CA GLY A 7 -11.91 -4.16 6.06
C GLY A 7 -11.87 -4.14 4.53
N LEU A 8 -12.96 -3.69 3.90
CA LEU A 8 -13.01 -3.38 2.47
C LEU A 8 -12.49 -1.95 2.23
N ASN A 9 -11.21 -1.72 2.54
CA ASN A 9 -10.58 -0.40 2.42
C ASN A 9 -9.11 -0.53 2.00
N ILE A 10 -8.52 0.61 1.64
CA ILE A 10 -7.10 0.75 1.30
C ILE A 10 -6.62 2.15 1.66
N GLY A 11 -5.44 2.25 2.25
CA GLY A 11 -4.70 3.51 2.39
C GLY A 11 -3.61 3.59 1.32
N TYR A 12 -3.51 4.70 0.61
CA TYR A 12 -2.47 4.92 -0.40
C TYR A 12 -2.03 6.38 -0.44
N MET A 13 -0.82 6.60 -0.95
CA MET A 13 -0.30 7.93 -1.27
C MET A 13 -0.35 8.13 -2.78
N SER A 14 -1.04 9.18 -3.22
CA SER A 14 -1.09 9.54 -4.64
C SER A 14 0.06 10.46 -5.02
N TYR A 15 0.65 10.20 -6.19
CA TYR A 15 1.55 11.15 -6.83
C TYR A 15 0.78 12.03 -7.81
N ASN A 16 1.07 13.33 -7.83
CA ASN A 16 0.58 14.19 -8.91
C ASN A 16 1.51 14.04 -10.13
N THR A 17 1.14 13.18 -11.07
CA THR A 17 1.97 12.82 -12.22
C THR A 17 2.05 13.88 -13.33
N THR A 18 1.47 15.08 -13.11
CA THR A 18 1.60 16.22 -14.04
C THR A 18 2.61 17.25 -13.56
N ILE A 19 3.19 17.07 -12.37
CA ILE A 19 4.15 18.01 -11.76
C ILE A 19 5.54 17.36 -11.71
N PRO A 20 6.57 17.98 -12.30
CA PRO A 20 7.95 17.52 -12.14
C PRO A 20 8.45 17.59 -10.68
N PRO A 21 9.24 16.61 -10.19
CA PRO A 21 9.74 15.43 -10.90
C PRO A 21 8.84 14.18 -10.79
N LEU A 22 7.61 14.30 -10.26
CA LEU A 22 6.68 13.18 -10.04
C LEU A 22 6.01 12.67 -11.32
N ASP A 23 6.13 13.41 -12.43
CA ASP A 23 5.77 12.99 -13.77
C ASP A 23 6.60 11.79 -14.25
N LYS A 24 7.83 11.65 -13.78
CA LYS A 24 8.74 10.54 -14.12
C LYS A 24 8.41 9.26 -13.34
N PRO A 25 8.11 8.13 -14.02
CA PRO A 25 7.86 6.85 -13.35
C PRO A 25 9.00 6.41 -12.44
N GLU A 26 10.25 6.62 -12.85
CA GLU A 26 11.45 6.20 -12.10
C GLU A 26 11.55 6.92 -10.76
N VAL A 27 11.13 8.20 -10.71
CA VAL A 27 11.10 8.97 -9.46
C VAL A 27 10.06 8.39 -8.51
N ARG A 28 8.89 8.01 -9.01
CA ARG A 28 7.84 7.40 -8.19
C ARG A 28 8.25 6.02 -7.68
N HIS A 29 8.91 5.21 -8.51
CA HIS A 29 9.48 3.94 -8.06
C HIS A 29 10.55 4.17 -6.98
N ALA A 30 11.47 5.11 -7.16
CA ALA A 30 12.47 5.44 -6.14
C ALA A 30 11.84 5.88 -4.82
N LEU A 31 10.77 6.69 -4.87
CA LEU A 31 10.02 7.09 -3.68
C LEU A 31 9.28 5.90 -3.02
N ASN A 32 8.71 4.98 -3.81
CA ASN A 32 8.07 3.77 -3.29
C ASN A 32 9.07 2.84 -2.57
N GLN A 33 10.28 2.71 -3.10
CA GLN A 33 11.37 1.94 -2.51
C GLN A 33 11.95 2.64 -1.27
N ALA A 34 11.87 3.97 -1.16
CA ALA A 34 12.35 4.69 0.01
C ALA A 34 11.46 4.57 1.26
N ILE A 35 10.26 3.97 1.13
CA ILE A 35 9.26 3.88 2.21
C ILE A 35 9.25 2.45 2.78
N ASP A 36 9.65 2.31 4.05
CA ASP A 36 9.45 1.07 4.82
C ASP A 36 7.98 0.96 5.26
N ARG A 37 7.20 0.21 4.47
CA ARG A 37 5.75 0.04 4.69
C ARG A 37 5.47 -0.78 5.94
N GLU A 38 6.33 -1.73 6.29
CA GLU A 38 6.17 -2.57 7.49
C GLU A 38 6.34 -1.73 8.75
N ALA A 39 7.40 -0.91 8.82
CA ALA A 39 7.63 -0.01 9.94
C ALA A 39 6.51 1.05 10.04
N LEU A 40 6.05 1.60 8.92
CA LEU A 40 4.96 2.57 8.88
C LEU A 40 3.67 1.95 9.42
N ILE A 41 3.30 0.75 8.99
CA ILE A 41 2.08 0.09 9.47
C ILE A 41 2.16 -0.24 10.95
N LYS A 42 3.29 -0.81 11.40
CA LYS A 42 3.51 -1.13 12.81
C LYS A 42 3.39 0.12 13.70
N SER A 43 3.93 1.25 13.25
CA SER A 43 3.90 2.50 14.03
C SER A 43 2.51 3.16 14.06
N LEU A 44 1.76 3.13 12.96
CA LEU A 44 0.47 3.81 12.85
C LEU A 44 -0.71 2.98 13.34
N PHE A 45 -0.72 1.68 13.06
CA PHE A 45 -1.88 0.82 13.27
C PHE A 45 -1.70 -0.13 14.46
N GLN A 46 -0.49 -0.32 14.99
CA GLN A 46 -0.22 -1.22 16.12
C GLN A 46 -0.91 -2.59 15.91
N ASP A 47 -1.81 -2.97 16.82
CA ASP A 47 -2.54 -4.24 16.78
C ASP A 47 -3.90 -4.15 16.05
N ALA A 48 -4.20 -3.03 15.37
CA ALA A 48 -5.48 -2.80 14.68
C ALA A 48 -5.61 -3.51 13.33
N GLY A 49 -4.77 -4.51 13.05
CA GLY A 49 -4.95 -5.46 11.95
C GLY A 49 -4.67 -4.94 10.53
N ALA A 50 -4.04 -3.77 10.38
CA ALA A 50 -3.59 -3.30 9.06
C ALA A 50 -2.38 -4.11 8.57
N THR A 51 -2.31 -4.34 7.27
CA THR A 51 -1.21 -5.10 6.61
C THR A 51 -0.70 -4.35 5.39
N PRO A 52 0.57 -4.53 5.01
CA PRO A 52 1.12 -3.91 3.80
C PRO A 52 0.31 -4.30 2.58
N ALA A 53 -0.13 -3.29 1.83
CA ALA A 53 -0.89 -3.53 0.61
C ALA A 53 0.05 -3.81 -0.57
N GLU A 54 -0.26 -4.90 -1.30
CA GLU A 54 0.40 -5.23 -2.57
C GLU A 54 -0.43 -4.81 -3.78
N ASN A 55 -1.74 -4.68 -3.58
CA ASN A 55 -2.74 -4.32 -4.58
C ASN A 55 -3.56 -3.12 -4.11
N LEU A 56 -4.26 -2.47 -5.04
CA LEU A 56 -5.21 -1.40 -4.71
C LEU A 56 -6.47 -1.92 -4.00
N ILE A 57 -6.77 -3.20 -4.16
CA ILE A 57 -7.91 -3.87 -3.53
C ILE A 57 -7.41 -4.86 -2.48
N PRO A 58 -8.17 -5.11 -1.40
CA PRO A 58 -7.78 -6.08 -0.39
C PRO A 58 -7.91 -7.53 -0.91
N PRO A 59 -7.19 -8.50 -0.29
CA PRO A 59 -7.26 -9.91 -0.66
C PRO A 59 -8.65 -10.55 -0.55
N THR A 60 -9.58 -9.89 0.14
CA THR A 60 -10.98 -10.33 0.26
C THR A 60 -11.81 -10.05 -0.99
N MET A 61 -11.29 -9.29 -1.96
CA MET A 61 -11.96 -9.02 -3.24
C MET A 61 -11.58 -10.06 -4.31
N TRP A 62 -12.58 -10.46 -5.11
CA TRP A 62 -12.46 -11.55 -6.09
C TRP A 62 -11.40 -11.33 -7.18
N SER A 63 -11.08 -10.08 -7.49
CA SER A 63 -10.12 -9.70 -8.53
C SER A 63 -8.71 -9.41 -7.99
N TRP A 64 -8.44 -9.72 -6.72
CA TRP A 64 -7.11 -9.56 -6.13
C TRP A 64 -6.12 -10.51 -6.82
N ASP A 65 -4.96 -9.97 -7.21
CA ASP A 65 -3.94 -10.72 -7.94
C ASP A 65 -2.69 -10.91 -7.06
N LYS A 66 -2.43 -12.18 -6.73
CA LYS A 66 -1.30 -12.61 -5.89
C LYS A 66 0.06 -12.51 -6.60
N ASP A 67 0.06 -12.38 -7.92
CA ASP A 67 1.28 -12.39 -8.73
C ASP A 67 1.83 -10.97 -8.96
N VAL A 68 1.13 -9.94 -8.46
CA VAL A 68 1.58 -8.54 -8.46
C VAL A 68 2.80 -8.39 -7.57
N LYS A 69 3.84 -7.74 -8.10
CA LYS A 69 5.07 -7.45 -7.36
C LYS A 69 5.11 -5.98 -7.00
N THR A 70 5.38 -5.71 -5.72
CA THR A 70 5.61 -4.34 -5.25
C THR A 70 7.05 -3.91 -5.45
N ASP A 71 7.28 -2.60 -5.49
CA ASP A 71 8.62 -2.04 -5.37
C ASP A 71 9.16 -2.39 -3.97
N ALA A 72 10.23 -3.18 -3.89
CA ALA A 72 10.83 -3.56 -2.61
C ALA A 72 11.59 -2.37 -1.98
N TYR A 73 11.51 -2.25 -0.65
CA TYR A 73 12.35 -1.32 0.11
C TYR A 73 13.84 -1.73 0.02
#